data_AF-A0A2Z5ZE18-F1
#
_entry.id   AF-A0A2Z5ZE18-F1
#
_cell.length_a   1.000
_cell.length_b   1.000
_cell.length_c   1.000
_cell.angle_alpha   90.00
_cell.angle_beta   90.00
_cell.angle_gamma   90.00
#
_symmetry.space_group_name_H-M   'P 1'
#
loop_
_entity.id
_entity.type
_entity.pdbx_description
1 polymer ?
#
loop_
_entity_poly.entity_id
_entity_poly.type
_entity_poly.pdbx_seq_one_letter_code
_entity_poly.pdbx_strand_id
1 'polypeptide(L)'
;MALVENLARNHAVLITLEEGSEGGFGSLVSHHLARTGLLDNVRFRPMTLPDIFIDHNTQDAQYDQAGLTAPHIVQTALSALGVALSETAVSGQIA
;
A
#
# COMPACT_ATOMS: atom_id res chain seq x y z
N MET A 1 14.09 12.44 -8.35
CA MET A 1 13.13 11.31 -8.42
C MET A 1 11.79 11.88 -8.91
N ALA A 2 11.75 12.34 -10.17
CA ALA A 2 10.73 13.32 -10.60
C ALA A 2 9.28 12.80 -10.54
N LEU A 3 9.04 11.53 -10.89
CA LEU A 3 7.71 10.92 -10.81
C LEU A 3 7.21 10.83 -9.37
N VAL A 4 8.04 10.32 -8.46
CA VAL A 4 7.70 10.16 -7.04
C VAL A 4 7.38 11.51 -6.40
N GLU A 5 8.19 12.54 -6.71
CA GLU A 5 7.96 13.89 -6.24
C GLU A 5 6.64 14.48 -6.78
N ASN A 6 6.33 14.25 -8.06
CA ASN A 6 5.07 14.68 -8.64
C ASN A 6 3.87 14.00 -7.95
N LEU A 7 3.93 12.68 -7.75
CA LEU A 7 2.87 11.94 -7.07
C LEU A 7 2.65 12.45 -5.64
N ALA A 8 3.73 12.62 -4.88
CA ALA A 8 3.66 13.11 -3.50
C ALA A 8 3.14 14.55 -3.37
N ARG A 9 3.38 15.42 -4.36
CA ARG A 9 2.86 16.80 -4.35
C ARG A 9 1.39 16.89 -4.72
N ASN A 10 0.91 15.99 -5.57
CA ASN A 10 -0.41 16.12 -6.21
C ASN A 10 -1.46 15.14 -5.67
N HIS A 11 -1.10 14.26 -4.74
CA HIS A 11 -2.01 13.28 -4.16
C HIS A 11 -1.97 13.32 -2.63
N ALA A 12 -3.13 13.11 -2.01
CA ALA A 12 -3.25 13.10 -0.55
C ALA A 12 -2.68 11.81 0.09
N VAL A 13 -2.65 10.72 -0.67
CA VAL A 13 -2.15 9.40 -0.25
C VAL A 13 -1.24 8.85 -1.35
N LEU A 14 -0.12 8.26 -0.97
CA LEU A 14 0.78 7.53 -1.86
C LEU A 14 1.04 6.14 -1.29
N ILE A 15 0.73 5.11 -2.07
CA ILE A 15 0.94 3.70 -1.73
C ILE A 15 2.03 3.16 -2.66
N THR A 16 3.04 2.49 -2.10
CA THR A 16 3.97 1.65 -2.85
C THR A 16 3.58 0.20 -2.65
N LEU A 17 3.61 -0.62 -3.70
CA LEU A 17 3.46 -2.08 -3.62
C LEU A 17 4.77 -2.75 -4.02
N GLU A 18 5.13 -3.80 -3.29
CA GLU A 18 6.32 -4.60 -3.57
C GLU A 18 6.17 -6.04 -3.07
N GLU A 19 6.71 -7.00 -3.82
CA GLU A 19 6.83 -8.41 -3.44
C GLU A 19 8.19 -8.70 -2.77
N GLY A 20 8.59 -7.81 -1.85
CA GLY A 20 9.76 -7.92 -0.99
C GLY A 20 9.36 -7.63 0.46
N SER A 21 10.24 -7.88 1.43
CA SER A 21 9.99 -7.49 2.82
C SER A 21 10.39 -6.03 3.08
N GLU A 22 10.18 -5.56 4.31
CA GLU A 22 10.56 -4.21 4.73
C GLU A 22 12.03 -3.90 4.43
N GLY A 23 12.29 -2.67 3.95
CA GLY A 23 13.65 -2.24 3.55
C GLY A 23 13.87 -2.13 2.03
N GLY A 24 12.92 -2.59 1.21
CA GLY A 24 12.98 -2.54 -0.26
C GLY A 24 12.65 -1.17 -0.89
N PHE A 25 11.97 -1.22 -2.04
CA PHE A 25 11.53 -0.06 -2.82
C PHE A 25 10.77 0.97 -1.97
N GLY A 26 9.82 0.53 -1.15
CA GLY A 26 9.05 1.44 -0.28
C GLY A 26 9.93 2.26 0.66
N SER A 27 11.00 1.66 1.19
CA SER A 27 11.96 2.34 2.09
C SER A 27 12.86 3.33 1.36
N LEU A 28 13.27 3.03 0.12
CA LEU A 28 14.02 3.99 -0.70
C LEU A 28 13.17 5.20 -1.08
N VAL A 29 11.89 4.98 -1.39
CA VAL A 29 10.92 6.05 -1.65
C VAL A 29 10.70 6.89 -0.39
N SER A 30 10.44 6.26 0.76
CA SER A 30 10.23 6.98 2.02
C SER A 30 11.45 7.81 2.41
N HIS A 31 12.66 7.27 2.23
CA HIS A 31 13.91 7.98 2.50
C HIS A 31 14.06 9.21 1.59
N HIS A 32 13.77 9.10 0.29
CA HIS A 32 13.78 10.24 -0.63
C HIS A 32 12.74 11.31 -0.25
N LEU A 33 11.50 10.89 0.07
CA LEU A 33 10.43 11.80 0.49
C LEU A 33 10.79 12.54 1.80
N ALA A 34 11.38 11.84 2.77
CA ALA A 34 11.83 12.44 4.03
C ALA A 34 12.94 13.47 3.80
N ARG A 35 13.95 13.14 2.99
CA ARG A 35 15.07 14.05 2.68
C ARG A 35 14.65 15.32 1.93
N THR A 36 13.55 15.26 1.20
CA THR A 36 13.02 16.38 0.41
C THR A 36 11.90 17.15 1.12
N GLY A 37 11.54 16.77 2.35
CA GLY A 37 10.42 17.36 3.11
C GLY A 37 9.04 17.05 2.52
N LEU A 38 8.96 16.16 1.53
CA LEU A 38 7.70 15.78 0.91
C LEU A 38 6.89 14.82 1.75
N LEU A 39 7.54 14.03 2.61
CA LEU A 39 6.87 13.10 3.51
C LEU A 39 5.93 13.81 4.50
N ASP A 40 6.21 15.07 4.82
CA ASP A 40 5.38 15.90 5.71
C ASP A 40 4.00 16.24 5.10
N ASN A 41 3.88 16.14 3.77
CA ASN A 41 2.72 16.62 3.02
C ASN A 41 1.85 15.49 2.46
N VAL A 42 2.34 14.26 2.42
CA VAL A 42 1.63 13.10 1.84
C VAL A 42 1.47 11.98 2.86
N ARG A 43 0.30 11.36 2.90
CA ARG A 43 0.12 10.13 3.68
C ARG A 43 0.73 8.96 2.93
N PHE A 44 1.95 8.59 3.32
CA PHE A 44 2.66 7.45 2.74
C PHE A 44 2.24 6.14 3.40
N ARG A 45 1.89 5.13 2.60
CA ARG A 45 1.40 3.81 3.06
C ARG A 45 2.06 2.70 2.24
N PRO A 46 3.30 2.30 2.56
CA PRO A 46 3.94 1.19 1.87
C PRO A 46 3.22 -0.13 2.19
N MET A 47 3.02 -0.95 1.17
CA MET A 47 2.50 -2.31 1.27
C MET A 47 3.55 -3.27 0.70
N THR A 48 3.97 -4.23 1.51
CA THR A 48 5.12 -5.12 1.25
C THR A 48 4.82 -6.49 1.86
N LEU A 49 5.56 -7.54 1.47
CA LEU A 49 5.42 -8.84 2.13
C LEU A 49 5.81 -8.73 3.62
N PRO A 50 5.04 -9.34 4.53
CA PRO A 50 5.41 -9.36 5.95
C PRO A 50 6.72 -10.12 6.16
N ASP A 51 7.49 -9.73 7.17
CA ASP A 51 8.76 -10.39 7.54
C ASP A 51 8.50 -11.72 8.30
N ILE A 52 7.82 -12.64 7.61
CA ILE A 52 7.48 -13.98 8.08
C ILE A 52 7.61 -14.97 6.92
N PHE A 53 7.78 -16.24 7.24
CA PHE A 53 7.61 -17.29 6.25
C PHE A 53 6.13 -17.45 5.89
N ILE A 54 5.84 -17.48 4.59
CA ILE A 54 4.52 -17.83 4.03
C ILE A 54 4.64 -19.23 3.45
N ASP A 55 3.80 -20.15 3.93
CA ASP A 55 3.79 -21.53 3.47
C ASP A 55 3.39 -21.62 1.99
N HIS A 56 3.82 -22.71 1.34
CA HIS A 56 3.48 -22.97 -0.04
C HIS A 56 1.95 -23.10 -0.21
N ASN A 57 1.39 -22.30 -1.12
CA ASN A 57 -0.02 -22.33 -1.46
C ASN A 57 -0.21 -21.80 -2.90
N THR A 58 -1.44 -21.63 -3.35
CA THR A 58 -1.71 -20.85 -4.56
C THR A 58 -1.26 -19.41 -4.36
N GLN A 59 -0.85 -18.75 -5.44
CA GLN A 59 -0.36 -17.37 -5.41
C GLN A 59 -1.41 -16.40 -4.80
N ASP A 60 -2.68 -16.56 -5.18
CA ASP A 60 -3.78 -15.75 -4.64
C ASP A 60 -3.92 -15.91 -3.12
N ALA A 61 -3.83 -17.13 -2.60
CA ALA A 61 -3.92 -17.39 -1.17
C ALA A 61 -2.71 -16.82 -0.41
N GLN A 62 -1.51 -16.86 -1.01
CA GLN A 62 -0.32 -16.26 -0.43
C GLN A 62 -0.42 -14.73 -0.37
N TYR A 63 -0.94 -14.08 -1.41
CA TYR A 63 -1.16 -12.64 -1.39
C TYR A 63 -2.27 -12.20 -0.46
N ASP A 64 -3.32 -13.01 -0.33
CA ASP A 64 -4.39 -12.76 0.64
C ASP A 64 -3.83 -12.81 2.06
N GLN A 65 -3.08 -13.86 2.39
CA GLN A 65 -2.36 -13.98 3.66
C GLN A 65 -1.38 -12.81 3.90
N ALA A 66 -0.69 -12.34 2.84
CA ALA A 66 0.24 -11.23 2.92
C ALA A 66 -0.43 -9.85 3.02
N GLY A 67 -1.75 -9.74 2.80
CA GLY A 67 -2.44 -8.45 2.77
C GLY A 67 -2.17 -7.62 1.50
N LEU A 68 -1.84 -8.26 0.37
CA LEU A 68 -1.41 -7.58 -0.87
C LEU A 68 -2.40 -7.71 -2.05
N THR A 69 -3.63 -8.17 -1.79
CA THR A 69 -4.68 -8.28 -2.81
C THR A 69 -5.36 -6.93 -3.09
N ALA A 70 -6.09 -6.84 -4.20
CA ALA A 70 -6.83 -5.62 -4.56
C ALA A 70 -7.78 -5.11 -3.44
N PRO A 71 -8.57 -5.96 -2.75
CA PRO A 71 -9.34 -5.53 -1.58
C PRO A 71 -8.48 -4.89 -0.48
N HIS A 72 -7.29 -5.44 -0.19
CA HIS A 72 -6.38 -4.88 0.81
C HIS A 72 -5.80 -3.52 0.38
N ILE A 73 -5.53 -3.32 -0.91
CA ILE A 73 -5.09 -2.03 -1.45
C ILE A 73 -6.19 -0.98 -1.30
N VAL A 74 -7.44 -1.34 -1.66
CA VAL A 74 -8.61 -0.46 -1.53
C VAL A 74 -8.85 -0.09 -0.06
N GLN A 75 -8.79 -1.07 0.84
CA GLN A 75 -8.87 -0.87 2.27
C GLN A 75 -7.80 0.11 2.76
N THR A 76 -6.55 -0.08 2.35
CA THR A 76 -5.43 0.79 2.73
C THR A 76 -5.63 2.23 2.24
N ALA A 77 -6.07 2.40 1.00
CA ALA A 77 -6.32 3.70 0.41
C ALA A 77 -7.47 4.44 1.12
N LEU A 78 -8.60 3.78 1.35
CA LEU A 78 -9.77 4.38 1.98
C LEU A 78 -9.54 4.70 3.46
N SER A 79 -8.90 3.79 4.21
CA SER A 79 -8.46 4.07 5.57
C SER A 79 -7.52 5.26 5.63
N ALA A 80 -6.56 5.36 4.70
CA ALA A 80 -5.65 6.51 4.63
C ALA A 80 -6.36 7.81 4.25
N LEU A 81 -7.49 7.76 3.54
CA LEU A 81 -8.33 8.92 3.25
C LEU A 81 -9.29 9.28 4.42
N GLY A 82 -9.37 8.45 5.47
CA GLY A 82 -10.32 8.62 6.56
C GLY A 82 -11.77 8.29 6.14
N VAL A 83 -11.95 7.53 5.06
CA VAL A 83 -13.27 7.08 4.61
C VAL A 83 -13.62 5.82 5.37
N ALA A 84 -14.69 5.87 6.17
CA ALA A 84 -15.23 4.68 6.82
C ALA A 84 -15.70 3.70 5.75
N LEU A 85 -15.19 2.47 5.80
CA LEU A 85 -15.74 1.39 4.99
C LEU A 85 -17.04 0.94 5.61
N SER A 86 -18.14 1.27 4.94
CA SER A 86 -19.44 0.69 5.27
C SER A 86 -19.41 -0.80 4.96
N GLU A 87 -19.83 -1.64 5.91
CA GLU A 87 -19.91 -3.12 5.78
C GLU A 87 -20.75 -3.59 4.57
N THR A 88 -21.49 -2.68 3.94
CA THR A 88 -22.41 -2.96 2.82
C THR A 88 -21.72 -3.38 1.52
N ALA A 89 -20.41 -3.16 1.36
CA ALA A 89 -19.70 -3.46 0.11
C ALA A 89 -19.18 -4.91 -0.02
N VAL A 90 -19.22 -5.72 1.05
CA VAL A 90 -18.71 -7.10 1.03
C VAL A 90 -19.73 -8.11 0.45
N SER A 91 -20.98 -7.71 0.24
CA SER A 91 -22.04 -8.58 -0.31
C SER A 91 -22.36 -8.36 -1.79
N GLY A 92 -21.56 -7.54 -2.50
CA GLY A 92 -21.70 -7.31 -3.94
C GLY A 92 -21.07 -8.45 -4.74
N GLN A 93 -21.84 -9.51 -4.96
CA GLN A 93 -21.58 -10.60 -5.90
C GLN A 93 -20.86 -10.11 -7.17
N ILE A 94 -19.65 -10.61 -7.40
CA ILE A 94 -19.15 -10.74 -8.78
C ILE A 94 -19.86 -11.94 -9.40
N ALA A 95 -20.80 -11.64 -10.29
CA ALA A 95 -21.21 -12.56 -11.33
C ALA A 95 -20.11 -12.64 -12.40
#